data_AF-A0A8B9PKX8-F1
#
_entry.id   AF-A0A8B9PKX8-F1
#
_cell.length_a   1.000
_cell.length_b   1.000
_cell.length_c   1.000
_cell.angle_alpha   90.00
_cell.angle_beta   90.00
_cell.angle_gamma   90.00
#
_symmetry.space_group_name_H-M   'P 1'
#
loop_
_entity.id
_entity.type
_entity.pdbx_description
1 polymer ?
#
loop_
_entity_poly.entity_id
_entity_poly.type
_entity_poly.pdbx_seq_one_letter_code
_entity_poly.pdbx_strand_id
1 'polypeptide(L)'
;DYESLDYDRCINDPYLEVLESVDNKKARRYEAVKWVMVFAIGVCTGLVGLFVDFFVRLFTQLKFRVVQNSVEECTEKGCLALSLLELLGFNLTFVFLASLLVLIQPVAAGSGIPEIKCYLNGVKVPGVVRLRTVVCKAMGVLFSVAGGLFVGKEGPMIHSGAVVGAGLPQFQSISLRKIQFNFPYFRSDRDKRDFVSAGAAAGVAAAFGAPIGGTLFSLEEGSSFWNQGLTWKVLFCSMAATFTLNFFRSGIQFGSWGSFQLPGLLNFGEFKCSESDKKCHLWTAVDLGIFILMGIVGGLLGATFNCLNKRLAKYRMRNVHPKPKLVRVLESLLVSLTTTVVVFVASMVLGECRQMSSTSHSGNGTLSLQVLSAQSHSPCSSFSISYSPAGHTGSLCPVVFLCHHCFVGLPSDAWSPTSSKGALSVCVKDVLQMHTELPVRLF
;
A
#
# COMPACT_ATOMS: atom_id res chain seq x y z
N ASP A 1 -12.65 -24.72 -10.55
CA ASP A 1 -11.49 -25.36 -11.20
C ASP A 1 -10.46 -24.33 -11.57
N TYR A 2 -9.17 -24.66 -11.40
CA TYR A 2 -8.05 -23.82 -11.82
C TYR A 2 -7.57 -24.31 -13.18
N GLU A 3 -7.48 -23.41 -14.15
CA GLU A 3 -6.94 -23.69 -15.49
C GLU A 3 -5.52 -23.15 -15.62
N SER A 4 -4.75 -23.69 -16.56
CA SER A 4 -3.47 -23.10 -16.96
C SER A 4 -3.66 -21.97 -17.99
N LEU A 5 -2.71 -21.05 -18.05
CA LEU A 5 -2.56 -20.10 -19.16
C LEU A 5 -1.68 -20.71 -20.25
N ASP A 6 -2.12 -20.59 -21.51
CA ASP A 6 -1.39 -21.11 -22.67
C ASP A 6 -0.30 -20.11 -23.08
N TYR A 7 0.88 -20.23 -22.47
CA TYR A 7 2.03 -19.35 -22.75
C TYR A 7 2.86 -19.76 -23.95
N ASP A 8 2.97 -21.07 -24.15
CA ASP A 8 3.76 -21.61 -25.24
C ASP A 8 3.06 -21.30 -26.56
N ARG A 9 3.88 -20.88 -27.53
CA ARG A 9 3.36 -20.56 -28.85
C ARG A 9 2.99 -21.88 -29.52
N CYS A 10 1.72 -22.04 -29.86
CA CYS A 10 1.30 -23.06 -30.81
C CYS A 10 1.82 -22.64 -32.19
N ILE A 11 2.95 -23.22 -32.62
CA ILE A 11 3.49 -23.04 -33.96
C ILE A 11 2.64 -23.90 -34.89
N ASN A 12 1.55 -23.32 -35.40
CA ASN A 12 0.69 -23.93 -36.39
C ASN A 12 0.79 -23.19 -37.73
N ASP A 13 0.33 -23.83 -38.79
CA ASP A 13 0.34 -23.26 -40.15
C ASP A 13 -0.25 -21.84 -40.23
N PRO A 14 -1.39 -21.50 -39.59
CA PRO A 14 -1.89 -20.13 -39.63
C PRO A 14 -1.01 -19.13 -38.86
N TYR A 15 -0.29 -19.56 -37.81
CA TYR A 15 0.68 -18.69 -37.14
C TYR A 15 1.91 -18.43 -38.02
N LEU A 16 2.37 -19.44 -38.75
CA LEU A 16 3.47 -19.32 -39.71
C LEU A 16 3.10 -18.39 -40.87
N GLU A 17 1.89 -18.54 -41.44
CA GLU A 17 1.38 -17.66 -42.50
C GLU A 17 1.29 -16.20 -42.03
N VAL A 18 0.86 -15.96 -40.79
CA VAL A 18 0.87 -14.62 -40.20
C VAL A 18 2.29 -14.09 -40.09
N LEU A 19 3.25 -14.89 -39.60
CA LEU A 19 4.66 -14.50 -39.48
C LEU A 19 5.28 -14.13 -40.82
N GLU A 20 5.03 -14.92 -41.86
CA GLU A 20 5.50 -14.65 -43.23
C GLU A 20 4.89 -13.38 -43.82
N SER A 21 3.64 -13.07 -43.47
CA SER A 21 2.96 -11.83 -43.87
C SER A 21 3.41 -10.58 -43.10
N VAL A 22 4.22 -10.72 -42.03
CA VAL A 22 4.69 -9.60 -41.20
C VAL A 22 5.87 -8.89 -41.87
N ASP A 23 5.55 -7.80 -42.57
CA ASP A 23 6.57 -6.86 -43.04
C ASP A 23 7.25 -6.11 -41.87
N ASN A 24 8.48 -5.65 -42.11
CA ASN A 24 9.22 -4.75 -41.20
C ASN A 24 8.42 -3.51 -40.77
N LYS A 25 7.52 -3.00 -41.62
CA LYS A 25 6.64 -1.87 -41.28
C LYS A 25 5.54 -2.27 -40.28
N LYS A 26 4.95 -3.46 -40.44
CA LYS A 26 3.95 -4.02 -39.52
C LYS A 26 4.58 -4.35 -38.17
N ALA A 27 5.77 -4.96 -38.17
CA ALA A 27 6.53 -5.26 -36.95
C ALA A 27 6.86 -3.99 -36.15
N ARG A 28 7.39 -2.95 -36.79
CA ARG A 28 7.66 -1.65 -36.13
C ARG A 28 6.39 -1.01 -35.57
N ARG A 29 5.27 -1.09 -36.31
CA ARG A 29 3.98 -0.57 -35.83
C ARG A 29 3.50 -1.34 -34.60
N TYR A 30 3.59 -2.66 -34.61
CA TYR A 30 3.22 -3.51 -33.48
C TYR A 30 4.02 -3.16 -32.22
N GLU A 31 5.34 -3.02 -32.35
CA GLU A 31 6.21 -2.60 -31.25
C GLU A 31 5.87 -1.19 -30.75
N ALA A 32 5.67 -0.22 -31.64
CA ALA A 32 5.27 1.14 -31.26
C ALA A 32 3.95 1.16 -30.47
N VAL A 33 2.96 0.40 -30.91
CA VAL A 33 1.69 0.25 -30.18
C VAL A 33 1.91 -0.40 -28.82
N LYS A 34 2.79 -1.40 -28.71
CA LYS A 34 3.12 -2.04 -27.42
C LYS A 34 3.70 -1.02 -26.43
N TRP A 35 4.60 -0.14 -26.86
CA TRP A 35 5.14 0.95 -26.04
C TRP A 35 4.06 1.95 -25.59
N VAL A 36 3.16 2.35 -26.49
CA VAL A 36 2.04 3.25 -26.16
C VAL A 36 1.09 2.61 -25.13
N MET A 37 0.80 1.32 -25.27
CA MET A 37 -0.05 0.61 -24.30
C MET A 37 0.60 0.52 -22.93
N VAL A 38 1.91 0.23 -22.87
CA VAL A 38 2.67 0.21 -21.63
C VAL A 38 2.68 1.58 -20.95
N PHE A 39 2.86 2.66 -21.72
CA PHE A 39 2.75 4.03 -21.20
C PHE A 39 1.36 4.28 -20.58
N ALA A 40 0.30 3.92 -21.32
CA ALA A 40 -1.08 4.08 -20.84
C ALA A 40 -1.36 3.28 -19.56
N ILE A 41 -0.85 2.06 -19.45
CA ILE A 41 -0.94 1.23 -18.23
C ILE A 41 -0.27 1.95 -17.05
N GLY A 42 0.93 2.50 -17.25
CA GLY A 42 1.63 3.26 -16.21
C GLY A 42 0.81 4.46 -15.73
N VAL A 43 0.35 5.30 -16.66
CA VAL A 43 -0.47 6.48 -16.35
C VAL A 43 -1.77 6.09 -15.62
N CYS A 44 -2.52 5.11 -16.14
CA CYS A 44 -3.75 4.66 -15.50
C CYS A 44 -3.52 4.08 -14.11
N THR A 45 -2.44 3.34 -13.90
CA THR A 45 -2.09 2.78 -12.58
C THR A 45 -1.76 3.90 -11.59
N GLY A 46 -0.99 4.91 -12.01
CA GLY A 46 -0.71 6.10 -11.19
C GLY A 46 -1.96 6.88 -10.82
N LEU A 47 -2.92 7.03 -11.75
CA LEU A 47 -4.21 7.69 -11.49
C LEU A 47 -5.10 6.90 -10.52
N VAL A 48 -5.15 5.58 -10.64
CA VAL A 48 -5.85 4.73 -9.66
C VAL A 48 -5.26 4.92 -8.27
N GLY A 49 -3.92 5.00 -8.18
CA GLY A 49 -3.26 5.26 -6.91
C GLY A 49 -3.51 6.62 -6.31
N LEU A 50 -3.52 7.65 -7.15
CA LEU A 50 -3.90 8.99 -6.76
C LEU A 50 -5.33 9.03 -6.22
N PHE A 51 -6.27 8.37 -6.90
CA PHE A 51 -7.67 8.29 -6.49
C PHE A 51 -7.79 7.68 -5.08
N VAL A 52 -7.18 6.51 -4.85
CA VAL A 52 -7.23 5.84 -3.54
C VAL A 52 -6.60 6.72 -2.46
N ASP A 53 -5.44 7.32 -2.72
CA ASP A 53 -4.74 8.17 -1.74
C ASP A 53 -5.54 9.42 -1.36
N PHE A 54 -6.10 10.11 -2.37
CA PHE A 54 -6.89 11.32 -2.18
C PHE A 54 -8.11 11.06 -1.29
N PHE A 55 -8.90 10.04 -1.61
CA PHE A 55 -10.10 9.73 -0.84
C PHE A 55 -9.78 9.19 0.56
N VAL A 56 -8.70 8.39 0.71
CA VAL A 56 -8.27 7.93 2.04
C VAL A 56 -7.92 9.11 2.93
N ARG A 57 -7.17 10.09 2.42
CA ARG A 57 -6.83 11.30 3.17
C ARG A 57 -8.05 12.14 3.49
N LEU A 58 -8.94 12.35 2.54
CA LEU A 58 -10.17 13.11 2.74
C LEU A 58 -11.01 12.51 3.88
N PHE A 59 -11.31 11.21 3.82
CA PHE A 59 -12.10 10.56 4.87
C PHE A 59 -11.39 10.51 6.22
N THR A 60 -10.07 10.31 6.22
CA THR A 60 -9.27 10.29 7.45
C THR A 60 -9.20 11.67 8.10
N GLN A 61 -9.01 12.74 7.32
CA GLN A 61 -9.02 14.12 7.81
C GLN A 61 -10.39 14.52 8.34
N LEU A 62 -11.48 14.18 7.64
CA LEU A 62 -12.83 14.45 8.12
C LEU A 62 -13.09 13.73 9.44
N LYS A 63 -12.75 12.44 9.54
CA LYS A 63 -12.88 11.65 10.78
C LYS A 63 -12.11 12.29 11.93
N PHE A 64 -10.81 12.54 11.75
CA PHE A 64 -9.98 13.05 12.84
C PHE A 64 -10.33 14.49 13.20
N ARG A 65 -10.78 15.34 12.26
CA ARG A 65 -11.26 16.69 12.57
C ARG A 65 -12.49 16.68 13.47
N VAL A 66 -13.46 15.80 13.18
CA VAL A 66 -14.66 15.67 14.02
C VAL A 66 -14.29 15.14 15.40
N VAL A 67 -13.52 14.04 15.45
CA VAL A 67 -13.12 13.41 16.71
C VAL A 67 -12.26 14.35 17.56
N GLN A 68 -11.35 15.12 16.95
CA GLN A 68 -10.49 16.07 17.67
C GLN A 68 -11.34 17.16 18.35
N ASN A 69 -12.27 17.79 17.62
CA ASN A 69 -13.15 18.80 18.18
C ASN A 69 -13.96 18.24 19.36
N SER A 70 -14.47 17.02 19.23
CA SER A 70 -15.22 16.35 20.30
C SER A 70 -14.34 15.97 21.50
N VAL A 71 -13.07 15.60 21.29
CA VAL A 71 -12.13 15.31 22.39
C VAL A 71 -11.78 16.58 23.15
N GLU A 72 -11.52 17.69 22.46
CA GLU A 72 -11.20 18.98 23.07
C GLU A 72 -12.37 19.47 23.95
N GLU A 73 -13.59 19.48 23.42
CA GLU A 73 -14.78 19.90 24.17
C GLU A 73 -15.09 18.97 25.35
N CYS A 74 -14.93 17.66 25.18
CA CYS A 74 -15.23 16.70 26.24
C CYS A 74 -14.13 16.55 27.30
N THR A 75 -12.91 16.99 27.02
CA THR A 75 -11.84 17.02 28.03
C THR A 75 -12.17 18.01 29.14
N GLU A 76 -12.76 19.16 28.79
CA GLU A 76 -13.19 20.15 29.80
C GLU A 76 -14.46 19.71 30.56
N LYS A 77 -15.38 19.01 29.88
CA LYS A 77 -16.69 18.62 30.43
C LYS A 77 -16.72 17.23 31.08
N GLY A 78 -15.65 16.44 30.98
CA GLY A 78 -15.57 15.06 31.49
C GLY A 78 -16.35 14.02 30.67
N CYS A 79 -16.70 14.30 29.40
CA CYS A 79 -17.54 13.43 28.56
C CYS A 79 -16.76 12.56 27.55
N LEU A 80 -15.55 12.12 27.91
CA LEU A 80 -14.63 11.40 27.01
C LEU A 80 -15.21 10.13 26.35
N ALA A 81 -16.19 9.49 26.99
CA ALA A 81 -16.91 8.32 26.45
C ALA A 81 -17.68 8.65 25.15
N LEU A 82 -18.15 9.89 24.99
CA LEU A 82 -18.83 10.33 23.77
C LEU A 82 -17.85 10.38 22.59
N SER A 83 -16.65 10.91 22.79
CA SER A 83 -15.60 10.96 21.77
C SER A 83 -15.17 9.56 21.32
N LEU A 84 -15.11 8.60 22.26
CA LEU A 84 -14.87 7.19 21.94
C LEU A 84 -16.01 6.61 21.09
N LEU A 85 -17.27 6.89 21.43
CA LEU A 85 -18.43 6.39 20.70
C LEU A 85 -18.50 6.96 19.27
N GLU A 86 -18.13 8.23 19.08
CA GLU A 86 -18.03 8.84 17.75
C GLU A 86 -16.94 8.19 16.90
N LEU A 87 -15.72 8.04 17.45
CA LEU A 87 -14.62 7.37 16.77
C LEU A 87 -14.98 5.93 16.39
N LEU A 88 -15.66 5.23 17.29
CA LEU A 88 -16.16 3.88 17.07
C LEU A 88 -17.21 3.85 15.95
N GLY A 89 -18.16 4.80 15.97
CA GLY A 89 -19.19 4.94 14.95
C GLY A 89 -18.61 5.12 13.54
N PHE A 90 -17.62 6.00 13.39
CA PHE A 90 -16.92 6.20 12.11
C PHE A 90 -16.18 4.94 11.65
N ASN A 91 -15.38 4.33 12.53
CA ASN A 91 -14.59 3.15 12.18
C ASN A 91 -15.48 1.96 11.80
N LEU A 92 -16.52 1.67 12.59
CA LEU A 92 -17.47 0.58 12.31
C LEU A 92 -18.23 0.82 11.00
N THR A 93 -18.65 2.06 10.71
CA THR A 93 -19.36 2.38 9.47
C THR A 93 -18.49 2.14 8.25
N PHE A 94 -17.23 2.60 8.26
CA PHE A 94 -16.31 2.36 7.16
C PHE A 94 -15.97 0.88 6.99
N VAL A 95 -15.69 0.16 8.07
CA VAL A 95 -15.40 -1.29 8.01
C VAL A 95 -16.62 -2.09 7.54
N PHE A 96 -17.84 -1.68 7.91
CA PHE A 96 -19.07 -2.28 7.39
C PHE A 96 -19.18 -2.11 5.88
N LEU A 97 -19.00 -0.90 5.35
CA LEU A 97 -19.03 -0.63 3.90
C LEU A 97 -17.95 -1.44 3.15
N ALA A 98 -16.73 -1.50 3.69
CA ALA A 98 -15.66 -2.32 3.13
C ALA A 98 -16.04 -3.81 3.07
N SER A 99 -16.68 -4.32 4.13
CA SER A 99 -17.09 -5.71 4.23
C SER A 99 -18.20 -6.05 3.22
N LEU A 100 -19.15 -5.13 2.99
CA LEU A 100 -20.19 -5.30 1.97
C LEU A 100 -19.61 -5.43 0.55
N LEU A 101 -18.57 -4.66 0.22
CA LEU A 101 -17.89 -4.74 -1.08
C LEU A 101 -17.22 -6.09 -1.31
N VAL A 102 -16.67 -6.70 -0.27
CA VAL A 102 -16.11 -8.07 -0.34
C VAL A 102 -17.20 -9.12 -0.51
N LEU A 103 -18.38 -8.93 0.08
CA LEU A 103 -19.51 -9.85 -0.13
C LEU A 103 -19.97 -9.88 -1.58
N ILE A 104 -19.82 -8.76 -2.29
CA ILE A 104 -20.12 -8.63 -3.72
C ILE A 104 -19.07 -9.36 -4.56
N GLN A 105 -17.79 -9.16 -4.27
CA GLN A 105 -16.68 -9.80 -4.96
C GLN A 105 -15.67 -10.39 -3.96
N PRO A 106 -15.79 -11.69 -3.61
CA PRO A 106 -14.91 -12.30 -2.60
C PRO A 106 -13.45 -12.37 -3.04
N VAL A 107 -13.18 -12.36 -4.36
CA VAL A 107 -11.81 -12.33 -4.93
C VAL A 107 -11.08 -11.02 -4.62
N ALA A 108 -11.80 -9.96 -4.22
CA ALA A 108 -11.17 -8.69 -3.84
C ALA A 108 -10.51 -8.73 -2.46
N ALA A 109 -10.85 -9.71 -1.60
CA ALA A 109 -10.30 -9.87 -0.27
C ALA A 109 -8.75 -9.95 -0.25
N GLY A 110 -8.14 -9.50 0.84
CA GLY A 110 -6.69 -9.52 1.03
C GLY A 110 -5.92 -8.61 0.08
N SER A 111 -4.61 -8.83 0.01
CA SER A 111 -3.70 -7.94 -0.73
C SER A 111 -3.87 -8.08 -2.25
N GLY A 112 -4.15 -9.28 -2.76
CA GLY A 112 -4.19 -9.55 -4.21
C GLY A 112 -2.84 -9.99 -4.80
N ILE A 113 -1.75 -9.84 -4.05
CA ILE A 113 -0.40 -10.26 -4.47
C ILE A 113 -0.33 -11.76 -4.76
N PRO A 114 -0.84 -12.67 -3.89
CA PRO A 114 -0.81 -14.10 -4.18
C PRO A 114 -1.57 -14.47 -5.45
N GLU A 115 -2.71 -13.82 -5.71
CA GLU A 115 -3.52 -14.05 -6.91
C GLU A 115 -2.79 -13.63 -8.17
N ILE A 116 -2.08 -12.49 -8.14
CA ILE A 116 -1.24 -12.05 -9.26
C ILE A 116 -0.01 -12.95 -9.43
N LYS A 117 0.61 -13.40 -8.33
CA LYS A 117 1.72 -14.36 -8.38
C LYS A 117 1.27 -15.67 -9.05
N CYS A 118 0.11 -16.21 -8.66
CA CYS A 118 -0.48 -17.38 -9.31
C CYS A 118 -0.76 -17.12 -10.80
N TYR A 119 -1.30 -15.95 -11.14
CA TYR A 119 -1.57 -15.59 -12.53
C TYR A 119 -0.29 -15.49 -13.38
N LEU A 120 0.79 -14.92 -12.84
CA LEU A 120 2.08 -14.83 -13.55
C LEU A 120 2.81 -16.18 -13.61
N ASN A 121 2.54 -17.08 -12.66
CA ASN A 121 3.03 -18.46 -12.66
C ASN A 121 2.24 -19.38 -13.63
N GLY A 122 1.20 -18.88 -14.31
CA GLY A 122 0.42 -19.69 -15.26
C GLY A 122 -0.88 -20.25 -14.76
N VAL A 123 -1.33 -19.90 -13.56
CA VAL A 123 -2.61 -20.36 -13.03
C VAL A 123 -3.68 -19.30 -13.25
N LYS A 124 -4.68 -19.61 -14.06
CA LYS A 124 -5.81 -18.74 -14.35
C LYS A 124 -6.82 -18.81 -13.21
N VAL A 125 -6.66 -17.91 -12.25
CA VAL A 125 -7.60 -17.76 -11.14
C VAL A 125 -8.87 -17.01 -11.62
N PRO A 126 -10.07 -17.58 -11.46
CA PRO A 126 -11.30 -17.00 -12.00
C PRO A 126 -11.63 -15.67 -11.31
N GLY A 127 -11.86 -14.63 -12.11
CA GLY A 127 -12.34 -13.34 -11.62
C GLY A 127 -11.28 -12.37 -11.07
N VAL A 128 -10.00 -12.72 -11.11
CA VAL A 128 -8.89 -11.85 -10.65
C VAL A 128 -8.79 -10.58 -11.49
N VAL A 129 -8.68 -10.74 -12.82
CA VAL A 129 -8.46 -9.61 -13.75
C VAL A 129 -9.75 -8.95 -14.26
N ARG A 130 -10.84 -8.96 -13.48
CA ARG A 130 -12.12 -8.34 -13.88
C ARG A 130 -12.19 -6.87 -13.41
N LEU A 131 -12.80 -6.00 -14.22
CA LEU A 131 -13.02 -4.58 -13.88
C LEU A 131 -13.80 -4.42 -12.57
N ARG A 132 -14.82 -5.26 -12.34
CA ARG A 132 -15.58 -5.26 -11.09
C ARG A 132 -14.69 -5.53 -9.87
N THR A 133 -13.66 -6.37 -10.02
CA THR A 133 -12.72 -6.71 -8.94
C THR A 133 -11.86 -5.51 -8.56
N VAL A 134 -11.29 -4.78 -9.51
CA VAL A 134 -10.50 -3.58 -9.19
C VAL A 134 -11.34 -2.47 -8.57
N VAL A 135 -12.59 -2.28 -9.00
CA VAL A 135 -13.49 -1.29 -8.37
C VAL A 135 -13.83 -1.68 -6.93
N CYS A 136 -14.24 -2.94 -6.68
CA CYS A 136 -14.50 -3.42 -5.32
C CYS A 136 -13.23 -3.36 -4.45
N LYS A 137 -12.05 -3.61 -5.02
CA LYS A 137 -10.78 -3.61 -4.29
C LYS A 137 -10.34 -2.18 -3.94
N ALA A 138 -10.35 -1.25 -4.89
CA ALA A 138 -10.00 0.15 -4.64
C ALA A 138 -10.92 0.80 -3.57
N MET A 139 -12.24 0.60 -3.70
CA MET A 139 -13.21 1.11 -2.73
C MET A 139 -13.12 0.40 -1.37
N GLY A 140 -12.87 -0.91 -1.36
CA GLY A 140 -12.74 -1.67 -0.11
C GLY A 140 -11.49 -1.31 0.67
N VAL A 141 -10.35 -1.05 0.00
CA VAL A 141 -9.13 -0.55 0.64
C VAL A 141 -9.35 0.85 1.20
N LEU A 142 -9.98 1.73 0.43
CA LEU A 142 -10.32 3.09 0.85
C LEU A 142 -11.03 3.09 2.20
N PHE A 143 -12.12 2.32 2.32
CA PHE A 143 -12.87 2.22 3.56
C PHE A 143 -12.15 1.43 4.66
N SER A 144 -11.37 0.40 4.33
CA SER A 144 -10.63 -0.37 5.35
C SER A 144 -9.53 0.47 6.02
N VAL A 145 -8.82 1.31 5.25
CA VAL A 145 -7.80 2.22 5.78
C VAL A 145 -8.45 3.39 6.53
N ALA A 146 -9.49 4.01 5.96
CA ALA A 146 -10.23 5.08 6.65
C ALA A 146 -10.87 4.61 7.97
N GLY A 147 -11.29 3.33 8.03
CA GLY A 147 -11.81 2.67 9.22
C GLY A 147 -10.80 2.39 10.33
N GLY A 148 -9.52 2.77 10.16
CA GLY A 148 -8.52 2.68 11.21
C GLY A 148 -8.03 1.24 11.50
N LEU A 149 -8.26 0.30 10.59
CA LEU A 149 -7.65 -1.02 10.68
C LEU A 149 -6.15 -0.94 10.39
N PHE A 150 -5.35 -1.82 11.01
CA PHE A 150 -3.91 -1.92 10.76
C PHE A 150 -3.61 -2.60 9.42
N VAL A 151 -3.97 -1.92 8.32
CA VAL A 151 -3.87 -2.43 6.95
C VAL A 151 -3.22 -1.40 6.02
N GLY A 152 -2.46 -1.86 5.04
CA GLY A 152 -1.87 -1.00 4.01
C GLY A 152 -2.71 -0.91 2.74
N LYS A 153 -2.61 0.23 2.02
CA LYS A 153 -3.16 0.41 0.66
C LYS A 153 -2.21 -0.01 -0.46
N GLU A 154 -0.97 -0.33 -0.11
CA GLU A 154 0.14 -0.55 -1.05
C GLU A 154 0.01 -1.85 -1.85
N GLY A 155 -0.17 -3.01 -1.22
CA GLY A 155 -0.33 -4.28 -1.93
C GLY A 155 -1.53 -4.37 -2.88
N PRO A 156 -2.73 -3.90 -2.49
CA PRO A 156 -3.85 -3.75 -3.41
C PRO A 156 -3.57 -2.87 -4.64
N MET A 157 -2.58 -1.98 -4.58
CA MET A 157 -2.11 -1.23 -5.76
C MET A 157 -1.51 -2.13 -6.82
N ILE A 158 -0.72 -3.12 -6.39
CA ILE A 158 -0.06 -4.10 -7.26
C ILE A 158 -1.12 -4.89 -8.04
N HIS A 159 -2.15 -5.35 -7.33
CA HIS A 159 -3.27 -6.04 -7.97
C HIS A 159 -4.04 -5.09 -8.90
N SER A 160 -4.32 -3.85 -8.47
CA SER A 160 -5.04 -2.88 -9.31
C SER A 160 -4.29 -2.58 -10.60
N GLY A 161 -2.97 -2.37 -10.53
CA GLY A 161 -2.09 -2.19 -11.70
C GLY A 161 -2.07 -3.43 -12.60
N ALA A 162 -2.02 -4.64 -12.04
CA ALA A 162 -2.11 -5.89 -12.78
C ALA A 162 -3.45 -6.04 -13.53
N VAL A 163 -4.59 -5.64 -12.93
CA VAL A 163 -5.90 -5.63 -13.59
C VAL A 163 -5.96 -4.58 -14.71
N VAL A 164 -5.37 -3.40 -14.49
CA VAL A 164 -5.24 -2.35 -15.52
C VAL A 164 -4.42 -2.87 -16.71
N GLY A 165 -3.30 -3.54 -16.43
CA GLY A 165 -2.45 -4.20 -17.43
C GLY A 165 -3.15 -5.33 -18.18
N ALA A 166 -4.03 -6.08 -17.52
CA ALA A 166 -4.83 -7.11 -18.18
C ALA A 166 -5.99 -6.55 -19.03
N GLY A 167 -6.58 -5.44 -18.60
CA GLY A 167 -7.81 -4.89 -19.16
C GLY A 167 -7.59 -3.89 -20.30
N LEU A 168 -6.60 -2.99 -20.17
CA LEU A 168 -6.33 -1.96 -21.18
C LEU A 168 -5.98 -2.55 -22.55
N PRO A 169 -5.01 -3.47 -22.71
CA PRO A 169 -4.64 -3.98 -24.03
C PRO A 169 -5.76 -4.74 -24.75
N GLN A 170 -6.70 -5.31 -24.00
CA GLN A 170 -7.83 -6.04 -24.56
C GLN A 170 -8.91 -5.07 -25.08
N PHE A 171 -9.03 -3.86 -24.51
CA PHE A 171 -10.01 -2.79 -24.82
C PHE A 171 -11.45 -3.28 -25.09
N GLN A 172 -11.78 -4.48 -24.61
CA GLN A 172 -13.08 -5.10 -24.63
C GLN A 172 -13.48 -5.30 -23.19
N SER A 173 -14.25 -4.35 -22.67
CA SER A 173 -14.85 -4.54 -21.37
C SER A 173 -15.95 -5.59 -21.52
N ILE A 174 -15.66 -6.84 -21.15
CA ILE A 174 -16.66 -7.91 -21.02
C ILE A 174 -17.78 -7.45 -20.05
N SER A 175 -17.46 -6.56 -19.11
CA SER A 175 -18.40 -5.98 -18.14
C SER A 175 -19.20 -4.79 -18.68
N LEU A 176 -18.69 -4.04 -19.66
CA LEU A 176 -19.37 -2.93 -20.33
C LEU A 176 -19.52 -3.30 -21.80
N ARG A 177 -20.51 -4.15 -22.10
CA ARG A 177 -20.87 -4.74 -23.41
C ARG A 177 -20.98 -3.73 -24.59
N LYS A 178 -20.89 -2.43 -24.33
CA LYS A 178 -21.21 -1.31 -25.22
C LYS A 178 -20.00 -0.65 -25.88
N ILE A 179 -18.77 -0.91 -25.45
CA ILE A 179 -17.56 -0.33 -26.04
C ILE A 179 -16.77 -1.45 -26.73
N GLN A 180 -17.03 -1.64 -28.02
CA GLN A 180 -16.27 -2.57 -28.87
C GLN A 180 -15.40 -1.77 -29.82
N PHE A 181 -14.19 -1.41 -29.39
CA PHE A 181 -13.16 -0.98 -30.33
C PHE A 181 -12.46 -2.23 -30.88
N ASN A 182 -12.42 -2.35 -32.21
CA ASN A 182 -11.83 -3.51 -32.87
C ASN A 182 -10.30 -3.40 -32.84
N PHE A 183 -9.69 -3.71 -31.70
CA PHE A 183 -8.23 -3.73 -31.52
C PHE A 183 -7.74 -5.18 -31.33
N PRO A 184 -7.46 -5.92 -32.41
CA PRO A 184 -7.14 -7.36 -32.34
C PRO A 184 -5.67 -7.66 -32.00
N TYR A 185 -4.82 -6.67 -31.77
CA TYR A 185 -3.37 -6.85 -31.71
C TYR A 185 -2.84 -7.65 -30.50
N PHE A 186 -3.48 -7.59 -29.32
CA PHE A 186 -2.94 -8.16 -28.06
C PHE A 186 -3.90 -9.11 -27.35
N ARG A 187 -4.45 -10.09 -28.08
CA ARG A 187 -5.37 -11.10 -27.51
C ARG A 187 -4.72 -12.41 -27.09
N SER A 188 -3.42 -12.58 -27.29
CA SER A 188 -2.67 -13.73 -26.81
C SER A 188 -2.45 -13.67 -25.29
N ASP A 189 -2.54 -14.82 -24.62
CA ASP A 189 -2.27 -14.94 -23.18
C ASP A 189 -0.83 -14.57 -22.81
N ARG A 190 0.11 -14.73 -23.76
CA ARG A 190 1.50 -14.28 -23.62
C ARG A 190 1.61 -12.76 -23.50
N ASP A 191 1.04 -12.03 -24.45
CA ASP A 191 1.05 -10.56 -24.40
C ASP A 191 0.30 -10.05 -23.17
N LYS A 192 -0.82 -10.70 -22.83
CA LYS A 192 -1.59 -10.36 -21.63
C LYS A 192 -0.73 -10.47 -20.37
N ARG A 193 0.05 -11.54 -20.22
CA ARG A 193 0.99 -11.69 -19.11
C ARG A 193 2.06 -10.61 -19.11
N ASP A 194 2.66 -10.28 -20.25
CA ASP A 194 3.65 -9.20 -20.35
C ASP A 194 3.08 -7.87 -19.81
N PHE A 195 1.84 -7.53 -20.19
CA PHE A 195 1.18 -6.32 -19.74
C PHE A 195 0.73 -6.39 -18.27
N VAL A 196 0.30 -7.57 -17.79
CA VAL A 196 -0.01 -7.79 -16.36
C VAL A 196 1.25 -7.63 -15.51
N SER A 197 2.38 -8.15 -15.97
CA SER A 197 3.70 -7.98 -15.36
C SER A 197 4.11 -6.51 -15.30
N ALA A 198 3.97 -5.78 -16.42
CA ALA A 198 4.21 -4.34 -16.46
C ALA A 198 3.28 -3.56 -15.50
N GLY A 199 2.00 -3.92 -15.45
CA GLY A 199 1.02 -3.32 -14.55
C GLY A 199 1.28 -3.61 -13.06
N ALA A 200 1.70 -4.83 -12.73
CA ALA A 200 2.09 -5.21 -11.37
C ALA A 200 3.32 -4.41 -10.91
N ALA A 201 4.35 -4.34 -11.76
CA ALA A 201 5.55 -3.52 -11.51
C ALA A 201 5.21 -2.03 -11.34
N ALA A 202 4.34 -1.49 -12.20
CA ALA A 202 3.84 -0.13 -12.10
C ALA A 202 3.07 0.13 -10.79
N GLY A 203 2.32 -0.86 -10.30
CA GLY A 203 1.63 -0.79 -9.01
C GLY A 203 2.60 -0.73 -7.83
N VAL A 204 3.66 -1.55 -7.84
CA VAL A 204 4.75 -1.49 -6.84
C VAL A 204 5.46 -0.13 -6.91
N ALA A 205 5.76 0.35 -8.11
CA ALA A 205 6.43 1.63 -8.32
C ALA A 205 5.58 2.81 -7.81
N ALA A 206 4.27 2.81 -8.07
CA ALA A 206 3.35 3.81 -7.54
C ALA A 206 3.21 3.72 -6.00
N ALA A 207 3.24 2.52 -5.44
CA ALA A 207 3.16 2.29 -4.00
C ALA A 207 4.39 2.83 -3.24
N PHE A 208 5.58 2.43 -3.67
CA PHE A 208 6.83 2.70 -2.94
C PHE A 208 7.70 3.80 -3.53
N GLY A 209 7.34 4.34 -4.70
CA GLY A 209 8.18 5.31 -5.41
C GLY A 209 9.46 4.69 -5.98
N ALA A 210 9.49 3.37 -6.14
CA ALA A 210 10.67 2.60 -6.51
C ALA A 210 10.46 1.87 -7.86
N PRO A 211 10.67 2.53 -9.00
CA PRO A 211 10.41 1.93 -10.32
C PRO A 211 11.31 0.75 -10.66
N ILE A 212 12.57 0.79 -10.24
CA ILE A 212 13.51 -0.33 -10.38
C ILE A 212 13.08 -1.50 -9.48
N GLY A 213 12.71 -1.21 -8.23
CA GLY A 213 12.20 -2.21 -7.29
C GLY A 213 10.94 -2.90 -7.79
N GLY A 214 10.01 -2.18 -8.41
CA GLY A 214 8.83 -2.76 -9.04
C GLY A 214 9.15 -3.65 -10.24
N THR A 215 10.16 -3.28 -11.04
CA THR A 215 10.62 -4.09 -12.17
C THR A 215 11.28 -5.38 -11.68
N LEU A 216 12.12 -5.31 -10.64
CA LEU A 216 12.74 -6.47 -10.00
C LEU A 216 11.70 -7.39 -9.35
N PHE A 217 10.69 -6.82 -8.67
CA PHE A 217 9.59 -7.60 -8.13
C PHE A 217 8.87 -8.41 -9.22
N SER A 218 8.62 -7.80 -10.39
CA SER A 218 8.01 -8.54 -11.49
C SER A 218 8.93 -9.55 -12.18
N LEU A 219 10.25 -9.36 -12.11
CA LEU A 219 11.24 -10.32 -12.58
C LEU A 219 11.30 -11.56 -11.69
N GLU A 220 11.38 -11.34 -10.38
CA GLU A 220 11.48 -12.40 -9.37
C GLU A 220 10.19 -13.22 -9.28
N GLU A 221 9.03 -12.55 -9.28
CA GLU A 221 7.74 -13.19 -9.02
C GLU A 221 6.98 -13.55 -10.31
N GLY A 222 7.37 -12.99 -11.44
CA GLY A 222 6.56 -13.00 -12.66
C GLY A 222 7.04 -13.92 -13.79
N SER A 223 8.28 -14.44 -13.74
CA SER A 223 8.83 -15.15 -14.89
C SER A 223 9.82 -16.27 -14.61
N SER A 224 9.51 -17.45 -15.13
CA SER A 224 10.47 -18.53 -15.38
C SER A 224 11.41 -18.20 -16.56
N PHE A 225 10.95 -17.38 -17.51
CA PHE A 225 11.73 -16.93 -18.67
C PHE A 225 11.49 -15.44 -18.93
N TRP A 226 12.55 -14.65 -19.01
CA TRP A 226 12.46 -13.21 -19.19
C TRP A 226 13.24 -12.73 -20.41
N ASN A 227 12.67 -11.76 -21.13
CA ASN A 227 13.29 -11.13 -22.29
C ASN A 227 13.78 -9.73 -21.95
N GLN A 228 15.01 -9.37 -22.34
CA GLN A 228 15.58 -8.04 -22.13
C GLN A 228 14.67 -6.92 -22.67
N GLY A 229 13.99 -7.15 -23.81
CA GLY A 229 13.06 -6.17 -24.38
C GLY A 229 11.82 -5.93 -23.51
N LEU A 230 11.40 -6.91 -22.70
CA LEU A 230 10.32 -6.76 -21.75
C LEU A 230 10.77 -5.94 -20.53
N THR A 231 12.00 -6.13 -20.05
CA THR A 231 12.56 -5.37 -18.92
C THR A 231 12.44 -3.86 -19.14
N TRP A 232 12.86 -3.39 -20.32
CA TRP A 232 12.83 -1.97 -20.66
C TRP A 232 11.41 -1.41 -20.70
N LYS A 233 10.45 -2.19 -21.20
CA LYS A 233 9.03 -1.82 -21.22
C LYS A 233 8.46 -1.74 -19.80
N VAL A 234 8.73 -2.75 -18.97
CA VAL A 234 8.26 -2.80 -17.58
C VAL A 234 8.85 -1.65 -16.76
N LEU A 235 10.14 -1.34 -16.94
CA LEU A 235 10.80 -0.21 -16.30
C LEU A 235 10.16 1.12 -16.72
N PHE A 236 9.95 1.31 -18.02
CA PHE A 236 9.29 2.51 -18.54
C PHE A 236 7.86 2.67 -18.01
N CYS A 237 7.09 1.58 -17.95
CA CYS A 237 5.75 1.55 -17.32
C CYS A 237 5.79 2.04 -15.88
N SER A 238 6.77 1.55 -15.12
CA SER A 238 6.94 1.84 -13.70
C SER A 238 7.35 3.29 -13.46
N MET A 239 8.24 3.82 -14.29
CA MET A 239 8.62 5.23 -14.29
C MET A 239 7.42 6.13 -14.63
N ALA A 240 6.63 5.77 -15.64
CA ALA A 240 5.43 6.52 -16.02
C ALA A 240 4.39 6.56 -14.89
N ALA A 241 4.17 5.44 -14.19
CA ALA A 241 3.25 5.38 -13.05
C ALA A 241 3.72 6.26 -11.88
N THR A 242 5.00 6.16 -11.53
CA THR A 242 5.64 6.97 -10.48
C THR A 242 5.53 8.45 -10.83
N PHE A 243 5.93 8.84 -12.04
CA PHE A 243 5.86 10.22 -12.52
C PHE A 243 4.42 10.77 -12.47
N THR A 244 3.45 10.01 -12.97
CA THR A 244 2.04 10.40 -12.98
C THR A 244 1.53 10.65 -11.56
N LEU A 245 1.78 9.72 -10.64
CA LEU A 245 1.37 9.87 -9.24
C LEU A 245 1.98 11.13 -8.61
N ASN A 246 3.29 11.34 -8.78
CA ASN A 246 4.00 12.52 -8.26
C ASN A 246 3.45 13.82 -8.79
N PHE A 247 3.29 13.90 -10.10
CA PHE A 247 2.87 15.11 -10.79
C PHE A 247 1.51 15.60 -10.28
N PHE A 248 0.52 14.70 -10.22
CA PHE A 248 -0.81 15.05 -9.75
C PHE A 248 -0.86 15.26 -8.23
N ARG A 249 -0.12 14.48 -7.45
CA ARG A 249 -0.07 14.65 -5.99
C ARG A 249 0.56 15.99 -5.60
N SER A 250 1.60 16.41 -6.30
CA SER A 250 2.22 17.74 -6.13
C SER A 250 1.21 18.86 -6.36
N GLY A 251 0.46 18.78 -7.46
CA GLY A 251 -0.56 19.78 -7.80
C GLY A 251 -1.68 19.88 -6.76
N ILE A 252 -2.16 18.74 -6.25
CA ILE A 252 -3.23 18.69 -5.24
C ILE A 252 -2.75 19.17 -3.86
N GLN A 253 -1.54 18.79 -3.45
CA GLN A 253 -1.07 19.04 -2.07
C GLN A 253 -0.39 20.39 -1.88
N PHE A 254 0.39 20.87 -2.86
CA PHE A 254 1.18 22.10 -2.72
C PHE A 254 0.66 23.25 -3.59
N GLY A 255 -0.35 23.02 -4.42
CA GLY A 255 -0.82 24.02 -5.40
C GLY A 255 0.22 24.37 -6.48
N SER A 256 1.39 23.73 -6.44
CA SER A 256 2.49 23.90 -7.39
C SER A 256 2.65 22.62 -8.20
N TRP A 257 2.50 22.74 -9.51
CA TRP A 257 2.72 21.66 -10.44
C TRP A 257 4.23 21.54 -10.67
N GLY A 258 4.83 20.39 -10.32
CA GLY A 258 6.25 20.11 -10.59
C GLY A 258 7.17 20.01 -9.38
N SER A 259 6.65 19.98 -8.14
CA SER A 259 7.47 19.63 -6.97
C SER A 259 7.55 18.10 -6.83
N PHE A 260 8.69 17.52 -7.23
CA PHE A 260 8.90 16.07 -7.27
C PHE A 260 9.41 15.47 -5.95
N GLN A 261 8.79 15.85 -4.83
CA GLN A 261 9.28 15.48 -3.48
C GLN A 261 8.67 14.18 -2.94
N LEU A 262 7.59 13.65 -3.52
CA LEU A 262 6.82 12.53 -2.94
C LEU A 262 6.69 11.33 -3.88
N PRO A 263 7.82 10.62 -4.17
CA PRO A 263 7.92 9.63 -5.23
C PRO A 263 6.87 8.52 -5.17
N GLY A 264 6.50 8.05 -3.98
CA GLY A 264 5.53 6.97 -3.77
C GLY A 264 4.46 7.31 -2.76
N LEU A 265 3.43 6.47 -2.66
CA LEU A 265 2.41 6.58 -1.61
C LEU A 265 3.01 6.57 -0.20
N LEU A 266 4.05 5.76 0.01
CA LEU A 266 4.94 5.82 1.18
C LEU A 266 6.26 6.49 0.79
N ASN A 267 6.70 7.47 1.58
CA ASN A 267 7.99 8.13 1.43
C ASN A 267 8.78 8.03 2.73
N PHE A 268 10.03 7.60 2.65
CA PHE A 268 10.90 7.43 3.82
C PHE A 268 11.67 8.70 4.22
N GLY A 269 11.59 9.78 3.43
CA GLY A 269 12.34 11.02 3.67
C GLY A 269 13.76 10.99 3.10
N GLU A 270 14.54 12.02 3.42
CA GLU A 270 15.95 12.12 3.00
C GLU A 270 16.88 11.64 4.12
N PHE A 271 17.73 10.65 3.81
CA PHE A 271 18.78 10.16 4.71
C PHE A 271 20.13 10.75 4.28
N LYS A 272 20.29 12.07 4.44
CA LYS A 272 21.55 12.77 4.12
C LYS A 272 22.19 13.33 5.38
N CYS A 273 23.50 13.20 5.46
CA CYS A 273 24.31 13.98 6.39
C CYS A 273 24.38 15.43 5.91
N SER A 274 24.21 16.40 6.81
CA SER A 274 24.42 17.82 6.49
C SER A 274 25.86 18.04 6.03
N GLU A 275 26.07 18.74 4.91
CA GLU A 275 27.40 19.03 4.33
C GLU A 275 28.36 19.73 5.33
N SER A 276 27.82 20.34 6.38
CA SER A 276 28.58 21.00 7.45
C SER A 276 29.26 20.03 8.44
N ASP A 277 28.83 18.77 8.53
CA ASP A 277 29.39 17.78 9.46
C ASP A 277 30.30 16.78 8.72
N LYS A 278 31.58 17.13 8.54
CA LYS A 278 32.63 16.24 7.99
C LYS A 278 32.88 14.96 8.81
N LYS A 279 32.25 14.83 10.00
CA LYS A 279 32.29 13.64 10.86
C LYS A 279 31.04 12.76 10.77
N CYS A 280 30.06 13.09 9.92
CA CYS A 280 28.85 12.28 9.76
C CYS A 280 29.13 11.07 8.85
N HIS A 281 29.65 10.00 9.45
CA HIS A 281 29.60 8.67 8.85
C HIS A 281 28.27 8.05 9.23
N LEU A 282 27.47 7.69 8.22
CA LEU A 282 26.09 7.24 8.40
C LEU A 282 26.01 5.87 9.10
N TRP A 283 27.08 5.09 9.04
CA TRP A 283 27.26 3.83 9.77
C TRP A 283 28.76 3.57 9.99
N THR A 284 29.08 2.86 11.07
CA THR A 284 30.39 2.29 11.35
C THR A 284 30.40 0.77 11.17
N ALA A 285 31.58 0.16 11.03
CA ALA A 285 31.70 -1.30 10.92
C ALA A 285 31.20 -2.05 12.17
N VAL A 286 31.17 -1.39 13.35
CA VAL A 286 30.60 -1.96 14.58
C VAL A 286 29.08 -2.09 14.48
N ASP A 287 28.41 -1.12 13.84
CA ASP A 287 26.97 -1.14 13.62
C ASP A 287 26.55 -2.31 12.71
N LEU A 288 27.44 -2.82 11.86
CA LEU A 288 27.18 -3.99 11.02
C LEU A 288 26.86 -5.24 11.85
N GLY A 289 27.55 -5.44 12.98
CA GLY A 289 27.27 -6.55 13.89
C GLY A 289 25.85 -6.43 14.47
N ILE A 290 25.43 -5.21 14.82
CA ILE A 290 24.09 -4.92 15.33
C ILE A 290 23.04 -5.14 14.24
N PHE A 291 23.31 -4.75 12.99
CA PHE A 291 22.41 -4.99 11.86
C PHE A 291 22.19 -6.47 11.58
N ILE A 292 23.26 -7.29 11.65
CA ILE A 292 23.15 -8.74 11.48
C ILE A 292 22.27 -9.33 12.59
N LEU A 293 22.50 -8.93 13.85
CA LEU A 293 21.69 -9.38 14.97
C LEU A 293 20.22 -8.99 14.81
N MET A 294 19.94 -7.75 14.40
CA MET A 294 18.57 -7.29 14.11
C MET A 294 17.95 -8.06 12.94
N GLY A 295 18.72 -8.42 11.92
CA GLY A 295 18.28 -9.28 10.82
C GLY A 295 17.87 -10.68 11.30
N ILE A 296 18.65 -11.29 12.20
CA ILE A 296 18.34 -12.61 12.79
C ILE A 296 17.06 -12.53 13.63
N VAL A 297 16.96 -11.54 14.52
CA VAL A 297 15.77 -11.35 15.37
C VAL A 297 14.54 -11.06 14.52
N GLY A 298 14.66 -10.17 13.52
CA GLY A 298 13.59 -9.87 12.57
C GLY A 298 13.14 -11.09 11.77
N GLY A 299 14.07 -11.94 11.34
CA GLY A 299 13.78 -13.21 10.66
C GLY A 299 13.02 -14.19 11.55
N LEU A 300 13.43 -14.36 12.81
CA LEU A 300 12.75 -15.23 13.78
C LEU A 300 11.34 -14.73 14.13
N LEU A 301 11.19 -13.42 14.33
CA LEU A 301 9.88 -12.79 14.56
C LEU A 301 8.98 -12.92 13.34
N GLY A 302 9.52 -12.72 12.13
CA GLY A 302 8.80 -12.91 10.87
C GLY A 302 8.34 -14.36 10.65
N ALA A 303 9.19 -15.34 10.95
CA ALA A 303 8.84 -16.75 10.89
C ALA A 303 7.71 -17.11 11.88
N THR A 304 7.79 -16.58 13.11
CA THR A 304 6.76 -16.76 14.14
C THR A 304 5.43 -16.14 13.69
N PHE A 305 5.48 -14.93 13.13
CA PHE A 305 4.31 -14.24 12.56
C PHE A 305 3.66 -15.05 11.43
N ASN A 306 4.45 -15.63 10.52
CA ASN A 306 3.92 -16.47 9.45
C ASN A 306 3.27 -17.76 9.99
N CYS A 307 3.88 -18.39 11.01
CA CYS A 307 3.33 -19.59 11.64
C CYS A 307 1.97 -19.32 12.32
N LEU A 308 1.88 -18.22 13.08
CA LEU A 308 0.65 -17.80 13.74
C LEU A 308 -0.46 -17.45 12.74
N ASN A 309 -0.15 -16.68 11.68
CA ASN A 309 -1.11 -16.36 10.63
C ASN A 309 -1.60 -17.62 9.90
N LYS A 310 -0.72 -18.59 9.63
CA LYS A 310 -1.09 -19.88 9.04
C LYS A 310 -2.07 -20.64 9.94
N ARG A 311 -1.82 -20.69 11.25
CA ARG A 311 -2.71 -21.33 12.23
C ARG A 311 -4.06 -20.63 12.30
N LEU A 312 -4.07 -19.30 12.31
CA LEU A 312 -5.29 -18.48 12.31
C LEU A 312 -6.11 -18.68 11.02
N ALA A 313 -5.45 -18.70 9.86
CA ALA A 313 -6.10 -18.95 8.57
C ALA A 313 -6.73 -20.34 8.51
N LYS A 314 -6.03 -21.37 9.00
CA LYS A 314 -6.58 -22.74 9.10
C LYS A 314 -7.79 -22.80 10.03
N TYR A 315 -7.74 -22.07 11.15
CA TYR A 315 -8.87 -21.95 12.07
C TYR A 315 -10.08 -21.26 11.41
N ARG A 316 -9.87 -20.13 10.72
CA ARG A 316 -10.94 -19.41 9.98
C ARG A 316 -11.58 -20.27 8.89
N MET A 317 -10.78 -21.01 8.13
CA MET A 317 -11.29 -21.91 7.10
C MET A 317 -12.17 -23.02 7.68
N ARG A 318 -11.85 -23.53 8.88
CA ARG A 318 -12.61 -24.61 9.51
C ARG A 318 -13.86 -24.13 10.26
N ASN A 319 -13.79 -22.96 10.92
CA ASN A 319 -14.81 -22.53 11.89
C ASN A 319 -15.63 -21.32 11.44
N VAL A 320 -15.10 -20.47 10.55
CA VAL A 320 -15.72 -19.19 10.14
C VAL A 320 -16.22 -19.23 8.69
N HIS A 321 -15.45 -19.77 7.76
CA HIS A 321 -15.82 -19.87 6.35
C HIS A 321 -17.09 -20.70 6.06
N PRO A 322 -17.38 -21.82 6.77
CA PRO A 322 -18.61 -22.59 6.52
C PRO A 322 -19.87 -21.93 7.09
N LYS A 323 -19.73 -20.88 7.92
CA LYS A 323 -20.84 -20.12 8.47
C LYS A 323 -21.38 -19.09 7.45
N PRO A 324 -22.61 -18.57 7.63
CA PRO A 324 -23.19 -17.59 6.72
C PRO A 324 -22.31 -16.34 6.58
N LYS A 325 -22.40 -15.69 5.42
CA LYS A 325 -21.63 -14.48 5.04
C LYS A 325 -21.62 -13.39 6.12
N LEU A 326 -22.71 -13.28 6.89
CA LEU A 326 -22.88 -12.33 7.98
C LEU A 326 -21.85 -12.51 9.11
N VAL A 327 -21.41 -13.75 9.39
CA VAL A 327 -20.38 -14.02 10.41
C VAL A 327 -19.04 -13.41 10.04
N ARG A 328 -18.71 -13.35 8.73
CA ARG A 328 -17.47 -12.72 8.26
C ARG A 328 -17.50 -11.20 8.44
N VAL A 329 -18.66 -10.58 8.26
CA VAL A 329 -18.87 -9.15 8.52
C VAL A 329 -18.82 -8.86 10.02
N LEU A 330 -19.42 -9.71 10.85
CA LEU A 330 -19.34 -9.57 12.30
C LEU A 330 -17.89 -9.72 12.81
N GLU A 331 -17.09 -10.61 12.22
CA GLU A 331 -15.66 -10.74 12.56
C GLU A 331 -14.90 -9.44 12.28
N SER A 332 -15.06 -8.84 11.09
CA SER A 332 -14.36 -7.61 10.74
C SER A 332 -14.79 -6.43 11.63
N LEU A 333 -16.07 -6.34 11.96
CA LEU A 333 -16.59 -5.34 12.90
C LEU A 333 -16.06 -5.54 14.31
N LEU A 334 -15.98 -6.78 14.80
CA LEU A 334 -15.42 -7.09 16.12
C LEU A 334 -13.92 -6.75 16.19
N VAL A 335 -13.17 -7.02 15.13
CA VAL A 335 -11.76 -6.61 15.06
C VAL A 335 -11.64 -5.08 15.06
N SER A 336 -12.45 -4.37 14.29
CA SER A 336 -12.46 -2.90 14.30
C SER A 336 -12.85 -2.31 15.66
N LEU A 337 -13.80 -2.93 16.36
CA LEU A 337 -14.22 -2.55 17.70
C LEU A 337 -13.05 -2.69 18.68
N THR A 338 -12.44 -3.88 18.72
CA THR A 338 -11.33 -4.18 19.62
C THR A 338 -10.10 -3.33 19.33
N THR A 339 -9.74 -3.11 18.05
CA THR A 339 -8.61 -2.23 17.71
C THR A 339 -8.83 -0.80 18.17
N THR A 340 -10.03 -0.25 17.94
CA THR A 340 -10.35 1.14 18.30
C THR A 340 -10.31 1.34 19.81
N VAL A 341 -10.94 0.43 20.56
CA VAL A 341 -10.95 0.49 22.03
C VAL A 341 -9.55 0.36 22.60
N VAL A 342 -8.74 -0.59 22.12
CA VAL A 342 -7.37 -0.77 22.62
C VAL A 342 -6.50 0.44 22.31
N VAL A 343 -6.56 0.99 21.09
CA VAL A 343 -5.78 2.19 20.72
C VAL A 343 -6.19 3.40 21.56
N PHE A 344 -7.48 3.60 21.78
CA PHE A 344 -7.98 4.71 22.59
C PHE A 344 -7.57 4.59 24.06
N VAL A 345 -7.77 3.41 24.67
CA VAL A 345 -7.38 3.15 26.06
C VAL A 345 -5.87 3.23 26.23
N ALA A 346 -5.09 2.68 25.29
CA ALA A 346 -3.64 2.78 25.31
C ALA A 346 -3.16 4.24 25.25
N SER A 347 -3.81 5.07 24.42
CA SER A 347 -3.50 6.51 24.34
C SER A 347 -3.77 7.24 25.66
N MET A 348 -4.79 6.82 26.41
CA MET A 348 -5.13 7.41 27.71
C MET A 348 -4.20 6.97 28.83
N VAL A 349 -3.79 5.71 28.84
CA VAL A 349 -2.98 5.13 29.93
C VAL A 349 -1.48 5.37 29.73
N LEU A 350 -1.01 5.39 28.47
CA LEU A 350 0.42 5.45 28.11
C LEU A 350 0.82 6.79 27.47
N GLY A 351 -0.10 7.74 27.32
CA GLY A 351 0.17 9.02 26.66
C GLY A 351 1.07 9.93 27.49
N GLU A 352 2.22 10.31 26.95
CA GLU A 352 3.07 11.37 27.50
C GLU A 352 2.87 12.68 26.73
N CYS A 353 2.73 13.81 27.45
CA CYS A 353 2.65 15.13 26.83
C CYS A 353 4.03 15.61 26.41
N ARG A 354 4.17 16.07 25.15
CA ARG A 354 5.37 16.74 24.65
C ARG A 354 5.01 18.11 24.11
N GLN A 355 5.90 19.09 24.32
CA GLN A 355 5.75 20.40 23.72
C GLN A 355 5.90 20.29 22.20
N MET A 356 4.97 20.89 21.47
CA MET A 356 5.03 20.98 20.03
C MET A 356 6.14 21.99 19.67
N SER A 357 7.24 21.53 19.10
CA SER A 357 8.36 22.41 18.73
C SER A 357 7.92 23.40 17.65
N SER A 358 7.75 24.67 18.03
CA SER A 358 7.65 25.77 17.07
C SER A 358 9.03 26.02 16.48
N THR A 359 9.30 25.54 15.27
CA THR A 359 10.53 25.91 14.58
C THR A 359 10.43 27.36 14.13
N SER A 360 10.96 28.26 14.95
CA SER A 360 11.32 29.61 14.57
C SER A 360 12.57 29.55 13.68
N HIS A 361 12.51 30.08 12.46
CA HIS A 361 13.60 30.89 11.93
C HIS A 361 13.07 31.87 10.88
N SER A 362 13.12 33.14 11.28
CA SER A 362 13.15 34.32 10.44
C SER A 362 14.38 34.29 9.53
N GLY A 363 14.16 34.43 8.22
CA GLY A 363 15.19 34.59 7.19
C GLY A 363 14.54 34.63 5.81
N ASN A 364 14.56 35.80 5.16
CA ASN A 364 13.85 36.13 3.93
C ASN A 364 13.97 35.09 2.81
N GLY A 365 12.84 34.45 2.49
CA GLY A 365 12.66 33.56 1.34
C GLY A 365 11.29 32.92 1.46
N THR A 366 10.37 33.31 0.60
CA THR A 366 8.95 32.91 0.60
C THR A 366 8.77 31.39 0.64
N LEU A 367 8.44 30.84 1.81
CA LEU A 367 7.94 29.47 1.98
C LEU A 367 6.85 29.48 3.05
N SER A 368 5.66 29.96 2.66
CA SER A 368 4.46 29.94 3.47
C SER A 368 3.85 28.54 3.44
N LEU A 369 4.27 27.67 4.36
CA LEU A 369 3.47 26.52 4.77
C LEU A 369 2.33 27.07 5.64
N GLN A 370 1.19 27.35 5.03
CA GLN A 370 -0.02 27.79 5.73
C GLN A 370 -0.54 26.64 6.61
N VAL A 371 -0.09 26.63 7.87
CA VAL A 371 -0.89 26.21 9.01
C VAL A 371 -1.24 27.49 9.76
N LEU A 372 -2.33 28.13 9.34
CA LEU A 372 -3.07 29.14 10.11
C LEU A 372 -4.49 28.58 10.28
N SER A 373 -5.18 28.70 11.40
CA SER A 373 -4.91 29.43 12.63
C SER A 373 -5.99 29.02 13.63
N ALA A 374 -5.61 28.67 14.85
CA ALA A 374 -6.45 28.87 16.02
C ALA A 374 -5.53 29.21 17.20
N GLN A 375 -5.26 30.51 17.34
CA GLN A 375 -4.78 31.07 18.59
C GLN A 375 -5.94 31.06 19.58
N SER A 376 -5.90 30.13 20.53
CA SER A 376 -6.46 30.31 21.87
C SER A 376 -5.86 29.23 22.78
N HIS A 377 -5.28 29.69 23.89
CA HIS A 377 -4.55 28.92 24.88
C HIS A 377 -5.17 27.55 25.20
N SER A 378 -4.50 26.46 24.78
CA SER A 378 -4.64 25.12 25.36
C SER A 378 -3.43 24.26 24.95
N PRO A 379 -2.76 23.54 25.88
CA PRO A 379 -1.49 22.86 25.60
C PRO A 379 -1.61 21.48 24.92
N CYS A 380 -2.75 21.14 24.31
CA CYS A 380 -3.01 19.81 23.73
C CYS A 380 -3.86 19.90 22.45
N SER A 381 -3.32 20.46 21.37
CA SER A 381 -4.09 20.71 20.13
C SER A 381 -3.63 19.91 18.91
N SER A 382 -2.90 18.81 19.08
CA SER A 382 -2.55 17.93 17.95
C SER A 382 -2.25 16.49 18.39
N PHE A 383 -3.11 15.55 17.99
CA PHE A 383 -2.78 14.11 18.00
C PHE A 383 -1.74 13.84 16.90
N SER A 384 -0.48 14.13 17.21
CA SER A 384 0.66 13.60 16.48
C SER A 384 1.34 12.58 17.38
N ILE A 385 1.39 11.32 16.95
CA ILE A 385 2.12 10.28 17.69
C ILE A 385 3.61 10.55 17.47
N SER A 386 4.21 11.34 18.36
CA SER A 386 5.66 11.48 18.48
C SER A 386 6.14 10.56 19.59
N TYR A 387 6.86 9.51 19.21
CA TYR A 387 7.19 8.34 20.03
C TYR A 387 8.26 8.63 21.11
N SER A 388 8.07 8.08 22.32
CA SER A 388 8.95 8.24 23.49
C SER A 388 9.49 6.89 23.97
N PRO A 389 10.81 6.76 24.24
CA PRO A 389 11.52 5.49 24.47
C PRO A 389 10.95 4.62 25.61
N ALA A 390 10.42 5.22 26.67
CA ALA A 390 9.93 4.49 27.85
C ALA A 390 8.57 3.77 27.62
N GLY A 391 7.77 4.19 26.64
CA GLY A 391 6.47 3.60 26.31
C GLY A 391 6.50 2.48 25.26
N HIS A 392 7.68 2.14 24.72
CA HIS A 392 7.81 1.27 23.54
C HIS A 392 7.45 -0.21 23.80
N THR A 393 7.77 -0.79 24.96
CA THR A 393 7.50 -2.23 25.19
C THR A 393 6.02 -2.52 25.44
N GLY A 394 5.30 -1.59 26.08
CA GLY A 394 3.87 -1.73 26.42
C GLY A 394 2.90 -1.43 25.26
N SER A 395 3.24 -0.50 24.36
CA SER A 395 2.36 -0.08 23.25
C SER A 395 2.56 -0.89 21.96
N LEU A 396 3.77 -1.37 21.66
CA LEU A 396 4.04 -2.18 20.47
C LEU A 396 3.48 -3.61 20.57
N CYS A 397 3.46 -4.19 21.76
CA CYS A 397 2.94 -5.56 21.97
C CYS A 397 1.45 -5.71 21.56
N PRO A 398 0.51 -4.86 22.03
CA PRO A 398 -0.87 -4.91 21.58
C PRO A 398 -1.04 -4.57 20.10
N VAL A 399 -0.25 -3.65 19.53
CA VAL A 399 -0.31 -3.31 18.09
C VAL A 399 0.15 -4.49 17.21
N VAL A 400 1.17 -5.24 17.65
CA VAL A 400 1.64 -6.45 16.95
C VAL A 400 0.58 -7.55 16.97
N PHE A 401 -0.06 -7.78 18.12
CA PHE A 401 -1.16 -8.73 18.29
C PHE A 401 -2.45 -8.34 17.54
N LEU A 402 -2.82 -7.05 17.55
CA LEU A 402 -4.00 -6.53 16.85
C LEU A 402 -3.84 -6.61 15.34
N CYS A 403 -2.65 -6.28 14.84
CA CYS A 403 -2.32 -6.44 13.43
C CYS A 403 -2.37 -7.92 12.98
N HIS A 404 -2.17 -8.88 13.90
CA HIS A 404 -2.38 -10.30 13.62
C HIS A 404 -3.84 -10.63 13.32
N HIS A 405 -4.77 -10.00 14.04
CA HIS A 405 -6.19 -10.17 13.85
C HIS A 405 -6.74 -9.35 12.67
N CYS A 406 -6.13 -8.20 12.32
CA CYS A 406 -6.58 -7.30 11.24
C CYS A 406 -6.57 -7.88 9.83
N PHE A 407 -5.95 -9.03 9.57
CA PHE A 407 -6.07 -9.74 8.27
C PHE A 407 -7.45 -10.43 8.12
N VAL A 408 -8.54 -9.73 8.44
CA VAL A 408 -9.91 -10.26 8.33
C VAL A 408 -10.45 -9.95 6.94
N GLY A 409 -10.39 -10.90 5.99
CA GLY A 409 -11.24 -10.98 4.79
C GLY A 409 -11.43 -9.72 3.90
N LEU A 410 -10.81 -8.61 4.22
CA LEU A 410 -10.96 -7.28 3.63
C LEU A 410 -9.76 -7.01 2.71
N PRO A 411 -9.90 -6.14 1.71
CA PRO A 411 -8.78 -5.69 0.92
C PRO A 411 -7.76 -5.01 1.85
N SER A 412 -6.66 -5.70 2.11
CA SER A 412 -5.70 -5.33 3.16
C SER A 412 -4.32 -5.85 2.79
N ASP A 413 -3.30 -5.05 3.09
CA ASP A 413 -1.91 -5.44 2.89
C ASP A 413 -1.12 -5.54 4.19
N ALA A 414 -0.11 -6.41 4.18
CA ALA A 414 0.80 -6.62 5.30
C ALA A 414 1.98 -5.64 5.32
N TRP A 415 2.39 -5.10 4.15
CA TRP A 415 3.68 -4.42 4.00
C TRP A 415 3.86 -3.19 4.89
N SER A 416 2.88 -2.29 4.91
CA SER A 416 2.94 -1.07 5.72
C SER A 416 2.93 -1.38 7.23
N PRO A 417 2.05 -2.26 7.75
CA PRO A 417 2.14 -2.73 9.12
C PRO A 417 3.45 -3.46 9.47
N THR A 418 3.99 -4.30 8.58
CA THR A 418 5.27 -4.98 8.83
C THR A 418 6.46 -4.03 8.76
N SER A 419 6.42 -3.00 7.92
CA SER A 419 7.43 -1.94 7.87
C SER A 419 7.39 -1.08 9.14
N SER A 420 6.19 -0.72 9.60
CA SER A 420 5.98 -0.04 10.89
C SER A 420 6.41 -0.91 12.08
N LYS A 421 6.26 -2.24 12.02
CA LYS A 421 6.81 -3.17 13.02
C LYS A 421 8.32 -3.32 12.91
N GLY A 422 8.89 -3.24 11.71
CA GLY A 422 10.34 -3.26 11.44
C GLY A 422 11.05 -2.01 11.98
N ALA A 423 10.32 -0.92 12.23
CA ALA A 423 10.79 0.22 13.01
C ALA A 423 11.05 -0.14 14.50
N LEU A 424 10.96 -1.41 14.92
CA LEU A 424 11.53 -1.92 16.17
C LEU A 424 13.02 -1.56 16.33
N SER A 425 13.75 -1.32 15.23
CA SER A 425 15.11 -0.79 15.26
C SER A 425 15.25 0.50 16.07
N VAL A 426 14.21 1.35 16.07
CA VAL A 426 14.19 2.59 16.86
C VAL A 426 14.18 2.27 18.36
N CYS A 427 13.46 1.21 18.77
CA CYS A 427 13.41 0.74 20.15
C CYS A 427 14.74 0.10 20.59
N VAL A 428 15.41 -0.65 19.70
CA VAL A 428 16.73 -1.25 19.97
C VAL A 428 17.80 -0.16 20.07
N LYS A 429 17.72 0.88 19.23
CA LYS A 429 18.58 2.07 19.29
C LYS A 429 18.45 2.79 20.63
N ASP A 430 17.23 3.06 21.09
CA ASP A 430 17.01 3.78 22.36
C ASP A 430 17.49 2.96 23.57
N VAL A 431 17.38 1.63 23.54
CA VAL A 431 17.91 0.73 24.58
C VAL A 431 19.45 0.63 24.55
N LEU A 432 20.07 0.57 23.36
CA LEU A 432 21.53 0.61 23.20
C LEU A 432 22.13 1.95 23.65
N GLN A 433 21.43 3.06 23.39
CA GLN A 433 21.82 4.42 23.76
C GLN A 433 21.65 4.71 25.27
N MET A 434 20.78 3.96 25.98
CA MET A 434 20.72 3.97 27.45
C MET A 434 21.82 3.13 28.12
N HIS A 435 22.28 2.05 27.49
CA HIS A 435 23.24 1.12 28.09
C HIS A 435 24.71 1.42 27.74
N THR A 436 24.95 2.18 26.69
CA THR A 436 26.27 2.63 26.29
C THR A 436 26.22 4.15 26.22
N GLU A 437 27.02 4.88 27.01
CA GLU A 437 27.19 6.34 26.86
C GLU A 437 27.93 6.68 25.55
N LEU A 438 27.46 6.13 24.44
CA LEU A 438 27.96 6.31 23.09
C LEU A 438 26.76 6.73 22.23
N PRO A 439 26.90 7.81 21.43
CA PRO A 439 25.83 8.25 20.54
C PRO A 439 25.70 7.27 19.37
N VAL A 440 24.95 6.19 19.55
CA VAL A 440 24.64 5.23 18.48
C VAL A 440 23.52 5.81 17.61
N ARG A 441 23.91 6.51 16.53
CA ARG A 441 22.97 7.02 15.52
C ARG A 441 22.63 5.92 14.52
N LEU A 442 21.63 5.11 14.83
CA LEU A 442 21.03 4.14 13.90
C LEU A 442 19.85 4.74 13.10
N PHE A 443 19.69 4.28 11.86
CA PHE A 443 18.74 4.73 10.82
C PHE A 443 17.26 4.58 11.17
#